data_AF-A0A957SK33-F1
#
_entry.id   AF-A0A957SK33-F1
#
_cell.length_a   1.000
_cell.length_b   1.000
_cell.length_c   1.000
_cell.angle_alpha   90.00
_cell.angle_beta   90.00
_cell.angle_gamma   90.00
#
_symmetry.space_group_name_H-M   'P 1'
#
loop_
_entity.id
_entity.type
_entity.pdbx_description
1 polymer ?
#
loop_
_entity_poly.entity_id
_entity_poly.type
_entity_poly.pdbx_seq_one_letter_code
_entity_poly.pdbx_strand_id
1 'polypeptide(L)'
;DAIKSDVPESALSAVTYNGKLYGMPWFNSAKHLFYNEKLLKDAGFDAPPATLDEFVEQAKATTKEGQWGSTWCWKQAEGMICDWVAIMFTNKDAQILDANGQAVFNEMGGTDALQWMVDILYTHKAADPASLENTETEVLRALETGTYALTYNWEGTLPEANDPAKSQAAPNVKIGLLPGSKDVKSASVNGSEGWAILANAQRKDNAWKLLEYMVSPAWQKQAALTIGDYPVLSSLYSDPELEKNIADFALYGEQFNYLAVRPQVPGYAQKSDIIQRYLHEALLQKMPPKEAMDAAVDEVNKANNTP
;
A
#
# COMPACT_ATOMS: atom_id res chain seq x y z
N ASP A 1 -11.93 -25.84 -8.15
CA ASP A 1 -13.19 -25.24 -7.67
C ASP A 1 -13.10 -24.78 -6.21
N ALA A 2 -12.82 -25.66 -5.25
CA ALA A 2 -12.72 -25.28 -3.83
C ALA A 2 -11.69 -24.16 -3.52
N ILE A 3 -10.50 -24.22 -4.12
CA ILE A 3 -9.48 -23.14 -3.99
C ILE A 3 -10.02 -21.83 -4.57
N LYS A 4 -10.63 -21.86 -5.75
CA LYS A 4 -11.13 -20.65 -6.42
C LYS A 4 -12.24 -19.95 -5.62
N SER A 5 -13.09 -20.69 -4.92
CA SER A 5 -14.14 -20.12 -4.06
C SER A 5 -13.62 -19.53 -2.74
N ASP A 6 -12.38 -19.87 -2.36
CA ASP A 6 -11.73 -19.43 -1.12
C ASP A 6 -10.74 -18.27 -1.36
N VAL A 7 -10.55 -17.86 -2.62
CA VAL A 7 -9.75 -16.69 -2.99
C VAL A 7 -10.66 -15.46 -3.07
N PRO A 8 -10.32 -14.36 -2.37
CA PRO A 8 -11.14 -13.16 -2.39
C PRO A 8 -11.13 -12.49 -3.76
N GLU A 9 -12.22 -11.78 -4.07
CA GLU A 9 -12.37 -11.04 -5.32
C GLU A 9 -11.23 -10.02 -5.53
N SER A 10 -10.75 -9.39 -4.45
CA SER A 10 -9.60 -8.48 -4.49
C SER A 10 -8.37 -9.12 -5.12
N ALA A 11 -8.03 -10.35 -4.74
CA ALA A 11 -6.87 -11.05 -5.27
C ALA A 11 -7.13 -11.66 -6.66
N LEU A 12 -8.35 -12.15 -6.93
CA LEU A 12 -8.74 -12.61 -8.27
C LEU A 12 -8.69 -11.48 -9.30
N SER A 13 -9.04 -10.25 -8.90
CA SER A 13 -9.03 -9.09 -9.79
C SER A 13 -7.64 -8.84 -10.35
N ALA A 14 -6.57 -9.01 -9.56
CA ALA A 14 -5.19 -8.75 -9.97
C ALA A 14 -4.71 -9.62 -11.15
N VAL A 15 -5.33 -10.78 -11.34
CA VAL A 15 -5.00 -11.75 -12.41
C VAL A 15 -6.13 -11.92 -13.42
N THR A 16 -7.17 -11.09 -13.34
CA THR A 16 -8.34 -11.15 -14.23
C THR A 16 -8.38 -9.93 -15.13
N TYR A 17 -8.56 -10.15 -16.43
CA TYR A 17 -8.74 -9.08 -17.40
C TYR A 17 -9.87 -9.44 -18.38
N ASN A 18 -10.83 -8.54 -18.58
CA ASN A 18 -12.01 -8.77 -19.43
C ASN A 18 -12.74 -10.10 -19.14
N GLY A 19 -12.92 -10.43 -17.86
CA GLY A 19 -13.59 -11.64 -17.41
C GLY A 19 -12.81 -12.95 -17.63
N LYS A 20 -11.55 -12.87 -18.06
CA LYS A 20 -10.66 -14.02 -18.24
C LYS A 20 -9.56 -14.01 -17.19
N LEU A 21 -9.30 -15.18 -16.62
CA LEU A 21 -8.19 -15.39 -15.69
C LEU A 21 -6.90 -15.65 -16.47
N TYR A 22 -5.86 -14.87 -16.19
CA TYR A 22 -4.53 -14.97 -16.82
C TYR A 22 -3.44 -15.48 -15.88
N GLY A 23 -3.76 -15.63 -14.60
CA GLY A 23 -2.82 -16.12 -13.59
C GLY A 23 -3.51 -16.72 -12.38
N MET A 24 -2.71 -17.25 -11.48
CA MET A 24 -3.13 -17.73 -10.17
C MET A 24 -2.70 -16.71 -9.12
N PRO A 25 -3.61 -16.16 -8.29
CA PRO A 25 -3.24 -15.27 -7.20
C PRO A 25 -2.24 -15.94 -6.26
N TRP A 26 -1.22 -15.21 -5.83
CA TRP A 26 -0.15 -15.72 -4.98
C TRP A 26 -0.40 -15.37 -3.51
N PHE A 27 -0.57 -14.08 -3.23
CA PHE A 27 -0.83 -13.56 -1.88
C PHE A 27 -1.81 -12.39 -1.97
N ASN A 28 -2.54 -12.15 -0.88
CA ASN A 28 -3.36 -10.95 -0.73
C ASN A 28 -2.49 -9.87 -0.08
N SER A 29 -2.56 -8.65 -0.60
CA SER A 29 -1.62 -7.58 -0.21
C SER A 29 -2.27 -6.22 -0.14
N ALA A 30 -1.85 -5.47 0.87
CA ALA A 30 -2.32 -4.12 1.13
C ALA A 30 -1.24 -3.32 1.83
N LYS A 31 -1.26 -1.99 1.66
CA LYS A 31 -0.51 -1.15 2.59
C LYS A 31 -1.21 -1.10 3.94
N HIS A 32 -0.41 -1.12 4.99
CA HIS A 32 -0.85 -1.04 6.39
C HIS A 32 -0.17 0.15 7.06
N LEU A 33 -0.78 0.62 8.14
CA LEU A 33 -0.12 1.58 9.01
C LEU A 33 0.87 0.81 9.87
N PHE A 34 2.12 1.21 9.85
CA PHE A 34 3.13 0.76 10.80
C PHE A 34 3.38 1.88 11.80
N TYR A 35 3.37 1.54 13.08
CA TYR A 35 3.63 2.51 14.13
C TYR A 35 4.53 1.96 15.23
N ASN A 36 5.34 2.84 15.82
CA ASN A 36 6.13 2.53 17.00
C ASN A 36 5.31 2.86 18.26
N GLU A 37 4.77 1.84 18.94
CA GLU A 37 3.88 2.05 20.09
C GLU A 37 4.56 2.82 21.22
N LYS A 38 5.87 2.65 21.38
CA LYS A 38 6.62 3.31 22.44
C LYS A 38 6.70 4.81 22.16
N LEU A 39 7.03 5.19 20.93
CA LEU A 39 7.12 6.61 20.55
C LEU A 39 5.76 7.30 20.65
N LEU A 40 4.67 6.62 20.26
CA LEU A 40 3.32 7.16 20.43
C LEU A 40 2.94 7.34 21.91
N LYS A 41 3.18 6.33 22.75
CA LYS A 41 2.92 6.41 24.21
C LYS A 41 3.75 7.50 24.88
N ASP A 42 5.03 7.61 24.54
CA ASP A 42 5.90 8.67 25.06
C ASP A 42 5.40 10.07 24.65
N ALA A 43 4.76 10.19 23.49
CA ALA A 43 4.13 11.41 22.99
C ALA A 43 2.69 11.63 23.51
N GLY A 44 2.17 10.72 24.34
CA GLY A 44 0.85 10.84 24.98
C GLY A 44 -0.32 10.22 24.22
N PHE A 45 -0.06 9.36 23.24
CA PHE A 45 -1.09 8.67 22.46
C PHE A 45 -1.19 7.18 22.83
N ASP A 46 -2.39 6.73 23.18
CA ASP A 46 -2.68 5.33 23.54
C ASP A 46 -3.13 4.48 22.33
N ALA A 47 -3.38 5.11 21.18
CA ALA A 47 -3.86 4.44 19.96
C ALA A 47 -3.22 5.07 18.70
N PRO A 48 -2.99 4.26 17.63
CA PRO A 48 -2.55 4.78 16.34
C PRO A 48 -3.62 5.70 15.70
N PRO A 49 -3.25 6.52 14.70
CA PRO A 49 -4.19 7.41 14.04
C PRO A 49 -5.25 6.62 13.26
N ALA A 50 -6.52 6.98 13.46
CA ALA A 50 -7.65 6.49 12.68
C ALA A 50 -8.01 7.40 11.51
N THR A 51 -7.54 8.65 11.51
CA THR A 51 -7.76 9.64 10.44
C THR A 51 -6.47 10.28 9.97
N LEU A 52 -6.46 10.85 8.74
CA LEU A 52 -5.31 11.59 8.23
C LEU A 52 -4.94 12.82 9.09
N ASP A 53 -5.93 13.44 9.74
CA ASP A 53 -5.69 14.56 10.68
C ASP A 53 -4.98 14.07 11.94
N GLU A 54 -5.43 12.95 12.52
CA GLU A 54 -4.76 12.30 13.65
C GLU A 54 -3.36 11.83 13.26
N PHE A 55 -3.17 11.36 12.02
CA PHE A 55 -1.85 10.98 11.53
C PHE A 55 -0.90 12.17 11.58
N VAL A 56 -1.32 13.34 11.06
CA VAL A 56 -0.53 14.57 11.12
C VAL A 56 -0.28 14.99 12.57
N GLU A 57 -1.28 14.92 13.45
CA GLU A 57 -1.12 15.25 14.87
C GLU A 57 -0.04 14.39 15.54
N GLN A 58 -0.16 13.08 15.41
CA GLN A 58 0.76 12.12 16.02
C GLN A 58 2.16 12.19 15.40
N ALA A 59 2.27 12.37 14.08
CA ALA A 59 3.55 12.57 13.41
C ALA A 59 4.23 13.87 13.87
N LYS A 60 3.47 14.96 14.07
CA LYS A 60 4.03 16.22 14.60
C LYS A 60 4.51 16.07 16.04
N ALA A 61 3.72 15.41 16.89
CA ALA A 61 4.07 15.23 18.30
C ALA A 61 5.31 14.35 18.51
N THR A 62 5.62 13.49 17.55
CA THR A 62 6.82 12.63 17.55
C THR A 62 7.98 13.20 16.74
N THR A 63 7.79 14.34 16.06
CA THR A 63 8.84 15.09 15.38
C THR A 63 9.60 15.97 16.37
N LYS A 64 10.93 15.98 16.27
CA LYS A 64 11.83 16.82 17.09
C LYS A 64 13.05 17.26 16.27
N GLU A 65 13.92 18.07 16.85
CA GLU A 65 15.12 18.54 16.16
C GLU A 65 15.99 17.35 15.69
N GLY A 66 16.20 17.24 14.38
CA GLY A 66 16.98 16.17 13.75
C GLY A 66 16.27 14.81 13.63
N GLN A 67 14.98 14.70 13.96
CA GLN A 67 14.20 13.46 13.84
C GLN A 67 12.76 13.74 13.42
N TRP A 68 12.26 12.99 12.43
CA TRP A 68 10.91 13.13 11.91
C TRP A 68 9.96 12.08 12.48
N GLY A 69 8.69 12.44 12.64
CA GLY A 69 7.66 11.51 13.13
C GLY A 69 7.25 10.48 12.09
N SER A 70 7.34 10.79 10.80
CA SER A 70 6.98 9.88 9.71
C SER A 70 7.97 9.86 8.54
N THR A 71 7.97 8.76 7.80
CA THR A 71 8.76 8.52 6.58
C THR A 71 7.89 7.80 5.56
N TRP A 72 8.19 7.94 4.25
CA TRP A 72 7.30 7.51 3.18
C TRP A 72 8.03 7.00 1.93
N CYS A 73 7.32 6.22 1.12
CA CYS A 73 7.83 5.63 -0.13
C CYS A 73 7.58 6.56 -1.33
N TRP A 74 8.06 7.81 -1.27
CA TRP A 74 7.71 8.88 -2.23
C TRP A 74 8.79 9.20 -3.26
N LYS A 75 9.72 8.25 -3.49
CA LYS A 75 10.48 8.23 -4.73
C LYS A 75 9.54 8.21 -5.92
N GLN A 76 9.94 8.84 -7.04
CA GLN A 76 9.24 8.72 -8.32
C GLN A 76 9.28 7.27 -8.84
N ALA A 77 8.39 6.45 -8.30
CA ALA A 77 8.23 5.03 -8.54
C ALA A 77 6.80 4.61 -8.15
N GLU A 78 6.43 3.36 -8.45
CA GLU A 78 5.08 2.83 -8.19
C GLU A 78 4.67 2.88 -6.71
N GLY A 79 5.61 2.78 -5.77
CA GLY A 79 5.35 2.87 -4.33
C GLY A 79 4.64 4.18 -3.91
N MET A 80 4.97 5.29 -4.59
CA MET A 80 4.34 6.59 -4.38
C MET A 80 2.91 6.64 -4.89
N ILE A 81 2.62 5.96 -6.02
CA ILE A 81 1.25 5.83 -6.54
C ILE A 81 0.40 5.03 -5.57
N CYS A 82 0.96 3.97 -4.97
CA CYS A 82 0.30 3.19 -3.94
C CYS A 82 -0.09 4.04 -2.72
N ASP A 83 0.82 4.89 -2.21
CA ASP A 83 0.52 5.79 -1.09
C ASP A 83 -0.52 6.85 -1.48
N TRP A 84 -0.34 7.50 -2.63
CA TRP A 84 -1.27 8.52 -3.12
C TRP A 84 -2.68 7.96 -3.33
N VAL A 85 -2.82 6.75 -3.89
CA VAL A 85 -4.12 6.08 -4.04
C VAL A 85 -4.74 5.78 -2.68
N ALA A 86 -3.98 5.27 -1.71
CA ALA A 86 -4.51 5.00 -0.37
C ALA A 86 -5.04 6.29 0.30
N ILE A 87 -4.30 7.39 0.19
CA ILE A 87 -4.69 8.70 0.73
C ILE A 87 -5.91 9.26 -0.02
N MET A 88 -5.93 9.19 -1.36
CA MET A 88 -7.02 9.64 -2.22
C MET A 88 -8.35 8.99 -1.84
N PHE A 89 -8.35 7.68 -1.59
CA PHE A 89 -9.58 6.94 -1.26
C PHE A 89 -10.08 7.13 0.18
N THR A 90 -9.42 7.95 0.99
CA THR A 90 -10.03 8.49 2.22
C THR A 90 -11.18 9.46 1.91
N ASN A 91 -11.24 9.99 0.68
CA ASN A 91 -12.42 10.64 0.12
C ASN A 91 -13.42 9.58 -0.38
N LYS A 92 -14.63 9.58 0.17
CA LYS A 92 -15.69 8.62 -0.17
C LYS A 92 -16.14 8.66 -1.64
N ASP A 93 -15.92 9.79 -2.31
CA ASP A 93 -16.28 10.01 -3.72
C ASP A 93 -15.07 9.80 -4.64
N ALA A 94 -13.95 9.27 -4.13
CA ALA A 94 -12.74 9.11 -4.90
C ALA A 94 -12.89 8.18 -6.11
N GLN A 95 -12.33 8.61 -7.24
CA GLN A 95 -12.37 7.84 -8.49
C GLN A 95 -11.17 8.16 -9.37
N ILE A 96 -10.45 7.12 -9.83
CA ILE A 96 -9.29 7.32 -10.72
C ILE A 96 -9.74 7.54 -12.17
N LEU A 97 -10.60 6.65 -12.67
CA LEU A 97 -11.18 6.70 -14.01
C LEU A 97 -12.71 6.70 -13.94
N ASP A 98 -13.38 7.46 -14.80
CA ASP A 98 -14.83 7.44 -14.98
C ASP A 98 -15.32 6.14 -15.65
N ALA A 99 -16.64 6.02 -15.82
CA ALA A 99 -17.25 4.85 -16.47
C ALA A 99 -16.85 4.67 -17.96
N ASN A 100 -16.30 5.70 -18.60
CA ASN A 100 -15.81 5.66 -19.97
C ASN A 100 -14.29 5.39 -20.04
N GLY A 101 -13.61 5.22 -18.91
CA GLY A 101 -12.17 4.99 -18.83
C GLY A 101 -11.32 6.27 -18.89
N GLN A 102 -11.93 7.44 -18.73
CA GLN A 102 -11.23 8.73 -18.70
C GLN A 102 -10.78 9.06 -17.28
N ALA A 103 -9.55 9.54 -17.15
CA ALA A 103 -9.01 10.01 -15.89
C ALA A 103 -9.82 11.20 -15.36
N VAL A 104 -10.22 11.10 -14.09
CA VAL A 104 -11.01 12.11 -13.36
C VAL A 104 -10.45 12.36 -11.94
N PHE A 105 -9.29 11.77 -11.62
CA PHE A 105 -8.74 11.79 -10.26
C PHE A 105 -8.46 13.20 -9.74
N ASN A 106 -8.16 14.18 -10.60
CA ASN A 106 -7.91 15.56 -10.18
C ASN A 106 -9.10 16.17 -9.42
N GLU A 107 -10.33 15.92 -9.88
CA GLU A 107 -11.56 16.42 -9.24
C GLU A 107 -12.17 15.41 -8.25
N MET A 108 -11.67 14.17 -8.24
CA MET A 108 -12.22 13.06 -7.45
C MET A 108 -11.24 12.62 -6.36
N GLY A 109 -10.72 13.58 -5.57
CA GLY A 109 -9.89 13.35 -4.39
C GLY A 109 -8.37 13.29 -4.62
N GLY A 110 -7.91 13.20 -5.87
CA GLY A 110 -6.50 13.10 -6.21
C GLY A 110 -5.71 14.39 -5.94
N THR A 111 -6.31 15.55 -6.17
CA THR A 111 -5.71 16.85 -5.79
C THR A 111 -5.62 17.01 -4.28
N ASP A 112 -6.67 16.64 -3.53
CA ASP A 112 -6.67 16.75 -2.07
C ASP A 112 -5.62 15.83 -1.44
N ALA A 113 -5.47 14.61 -1.98
CA ALA A 113 -4.43 13.68 -1.54
C ALA A 113 -3.02 14.24 -1.78
N LEU A 114 -2.75 14.77 -2.98
CA LEU A 114 -1.45 15.39 -3.27
C LEU A 114 -1.21 16.63 -2.40
N GLN A 115 -2.24 17.44 -2.16
CA GLN A 115 -2.15 18.59 -1.28
C GLN A 115 -1.79 18.15 0.15
N TRP A 116 -2.41 17.10 0.67
CA TRP A 116 -2.08 16.52 1.98
C TRP A 116 -0.62 16.04 2.04
N MET A 117 -0.13 15.34 0.99
CA MET A 117 1.27 14.88 0.92
C MET A 117 2.26 16.05 0.90
N VAL A 118 1.94 17.15 0.22
CA VAL A 118 2.74 18.39 0.24
C VAL A 118 2.67 19.04 1.62
N ASP A 119 1.50 19.12 2.24
CA ASP A 119 1.32 19.78 3.53
C ASP A 119 2.04 19.05 4.67
N ILE A 120 2.03 17.72 4.69
CA ILE A 120 2.74 16.98 5.74
C ILE A 120 4.27 17.20 5.69
N LEU A 121 4.84 17.41 4.49
CA LEU A 121 6.26 17.77 4.31
C LEU A 121 6.56 19.22 4.71
N TYR A 122 5.78 20.17 4.19
CA TYR A 122 6.19 21.58 4.18
C TYR A 122 5.44 22.45 5.19
N THR A 123 4.14 22.20 5.36
CA THR A 123 3.27 22.96 6.27
C THR A 123 3.40 22.41 7.70
N HIS A 124 3.24 21.11 7.86
CA HIS A 124 3.28 20.43 9.15
C HIS A 124 4.69 20.01 9.56
N LYS A 125 5.59 19.80 8.58
CA LYS A 125 6.97 19.36 8.82
C LYS A 125 6.99 18.12 9.71
N ALA A 126 6.18 17.14 9.35
CA ALA A 126 5.99 15.91 10.12
C ALA A 126 6.41 14.65 9.35
N ALA A 127 6.75 14.79 8.08
CA ALA A 127 7.34 13.77 7.23
C ALA A 127 8.79 14.12 6.91
N ASP A 128 9.66 13.11 6.90
CA ASP A 128 11.06 13.27 6.50
C ASP A 128 11.16 13.65 5.02
N PRO A 129 11.83 14.77 4.66
CA PRO A 129 12.11 15.11 3.26
C PRO A 129 12.86 14.02 2.49
N ALA A 130 13.63 13.14 3.16
CA ALA A 130 14.27 11.98 2.52
C ALA A 130 13.25 11.03 1.87
N SER A 131 11.98 11.09 2.27
CA SER A 131 10.88 10.32 1.68
C SER A 131 10.80 10.47 0.16
N LEU A 132 11.20 11.62 -0.39
CA LEU A 132 11.19 11.89 -1.84
C LEU A 132 12.18 11.03 -2.65
N GLU A 133 13.09 10.34 -1.98
CA GLU A 133 14.08 9.43 -2.57
C GLU A 133 13.95 7.99 -2.07
N ASN A 134 13.06 7.75 -1.10
CA ASN A 134 12.92 6.46 -0.44
C ASN A 134 11.93 5.55 -1.18
N THR A 135 12.30 4.27 -1.26
CA THR A 135 11.37 3.17 -1.57
C THR A 135 10.99 2.45 -0.28
N GLU A 136 10.17 1.41 -0.40
CA GLU A 136 9.79 0.49 0.67
C GLU A 136 10.99 -0.03 1.46
N THR A 137 12.12 -0.28 0.78
CA THR A 137 13.35 -0.78 1.41
C THR A 137 13.99 0.27 2.31
N GLU A 138 14.10 1.52 1.86
CA GLU A 138 14.64 2.61 2.67
C GLU A 138 13.70 2.95 3.84
N VAL A 139 12.38 2.89 3.62
CA VAL A 139 11.38 3.09 4.68
C VAL A 139 11.44 2.00 5.74
N LEU A 140 11.56 0.72 5.35
CA LEU A 140 11.76 -0.38 6.30
C LEU A 140 13.03 -0.15 7.14
N ARG A 141 14.16 0.17 6.50
CA ARG A 141 15.42 0.47 7.21
C ARG A 141 15.31 1.68 8.14
N ALA A 142 14.56 2.70 7.73
CA ALA A 142 14.27 3.84 8.57
C ALA A 142 13.48 3.41 9.82
N LEU A 143 12.45 2.59 9.64
CA LEU A 143 11.66 2.05 10.75
C LEU A 143 12.51 1.21 11.72
N GLU A 144 13.43 0.39 11.20
CA GLU A 144 14.37 -0.43 12.00
C GLU A 144 15.26 0.40 12.93
N THR A 145 15.48 1.69 12.66
CA THR A 145 16.24 2.58 13.56
C THR A 145 15.52 2.85 14.88
N GLY A 146 14.21 2.59 14.96
CA GLY A 146 13.38 2.91 16.13
C GLY A 146 13.11 4.40 16.34
N THR A 147 13.38 5.24 15.33
CA THR A 147 13.21 6.71 15.43
C THR A 147 11.98 7.25 14.70
N TYR A 148 11.38 6.50 13.79
CA TYR A 148 10.14 6.92 13.12
C TYR A 148 8.93 6.35 13.84
N ALA A 149 7.94 7.19 14.10
CA ALA A 149 6.74 6.80 14.81
C ALA A 149 5.68 6.20 13.89
N LEU A 150 5.57 6.67 12.65
CA LEU A 150 4.50 6.32 11.71
C LEU A 150 5.02 6.15 10.28
N THR A 151 4.54 5.15 9.56
CA THR A 151 4.74 5.01 8.11
C THR A 151 3.66 4.14 7.49
N TYR A 152 3.49 4.20 6.18
CA TYR A 152 2.81 3.16 5.42
C TYR A 152 3.85 2.20 4.86
N ASN A 153 3.55 0.91 4.85
CA ASN A 153 4.33 -0.08 4.11
C ASN A 153 3.49 -1.35 3.87
N TRP A 154 4.08 -2.37 3.25
CA TRP A 154 3.44 -3.66 2.98
C TRP A 154 3.62 -4.64 4.14
N GLU A 155 2.77 -5.66 4.18
CA GLU A 155 2.75 -6.73 5.20
C GLU A 155 4.11 -7.28 5.65
N GLY A 156 5.02 -7.54 4.71
CA GLY A 156 6.35 -8.10 4.99
C GLY A 156 7.24 -7.24 5.89
N THR A 157 6.84 -5.99 6.16
CA THR A 157 7.59 -5.05 7.01
C THR A 157 7.59 -5.45 8.49
N LEU A 158 6.50 -6.02 9.03
CA LEU A 158 6.38 -6.25 10.48
C LEU A 158 7.42 -7.23 11.04
N PRO A 159 7.66 -8.41 10.40
CA PRO A 159 8.66 -9.35 10.87
C PRO A 159 10.07 -8.76 10.86
N GLU A 160 10.44 -8.00 9.81
CA GLU A 160 11.76 -7.39 9.69
C GLU A 160 11.95 -6.24 10.68
N ALA A 161 10.96 -5.34 10.79
CA ALA A 161 11.00 -4.21 11.70
C ALA A 161 11.03 -4.62 13.19
N ASN A 162 10.68 -5.87 13.51
CA ASN A 162 10.76 -6.44 14.86
C ASN A 162 11.80 -7.56 14.99
N ASP A 163 12.69 -7.78 14.01
CA ASP A 163 13.81 -8.72 14.15
C ASP A 163 14.83 -8.16 15.17
N PRO A 164 14.96 -8.74 16.38
CA PRO A 164 15.84 -8.22 17.41
C PRO A 164 17.34 -8.30 17.06
N ALA A 165 17.70 -9.05 16.00
CA ALA A 165 19.08 -9.12 15.51
C ALA A 165 19.45 -7.94 14.60
N LYS A 166 18.46 -7.23 14.05
CA LYS A 166 18.66 -6.17 13.04
C LYS A 166 18.03 -4.83 13.41
N SER A 167 16.88 -4.86 14.10
CA SER A 167 16.06 -3.69 14.39
C SER A 167 16.21 -3.19 15.82
N GLN A 168 16.48 -1.89 15.96
CA GLN A 168 16.45 -1.17 17.24
C GLN A 168 15.02 -0.81 17.66
N ALA A 169 14.05 -0.91 16.74
CA ALA A 169 12.64 -0.68 17.04
C ALA A 169 11.99 -1.86 17.75
N ALA A 170 12.56 -3.07 17.63
CA ALA A 170 11.99 -4.29 18.21
C ALA A 170 11.80 -4.17 19.75
N PRO A 171 10.69 -4.67 20.31
CA PRO A 171 9.51 -5.26 19.68
C PRO A 171 8.36 -4.25 19.48
N ASN A 172 8.68 -2.95 19.39
CA ASN A 172 7.72 -1.86 19.55
C ASN A 172 6.96 -1.50 18.27
N VAL A 173 7.32 -2.07 17.13
CA VAL A 173 6.57 -1.82 15.89
C VAL A 173 5.31 -2.68 15.89
N LYS A 174 4.19 -2.05 15.59
CA LYS A 174 2.86 -2.65 15.47
C LYS A 174 2.24 -2.27 14.15
N ILE A 175 1.19 -2.98 13.75
CA ILE A 175 0.35 -2.55 12.64
C ILE A 175 -0.98 -2.00 13.09
N GLY A 176 -1.54 -1.12 12.28
CA GLY A 176 -2.92 -0.67 12.35
C GLY A 176 -3.54 -0.65 10.95
N LEU A 177 -4.84 -0.40 10.91
CA LEU A 177 -5.48 0.00 9.65
C LEU A 177 -4.88 1.33 9.19
N LEU A 178 -4.74 1.50 7.88
CA LEU A 178 -4.47 2.81 7.31
C LEU A 178 -5.57 3.79 7.72
N PRO A 179 -5.21 5.02 8.11
CA PRO A 179 -6.17 6.01 8.53
C PRO A 179 -7.13 6.33 7.38
N GLY A 180 -8.38 6.58 7.75
CA GLY A 180 -9.39 7.06 6.82
C GLY A 180 -9.65 8.56 6.98
N SER A 181 -10.91 8.91 6.87
CA SER A 181 -11.46 10.24 7.12
C SER A 181 -12.65 10.12 8.07
N LYS A 182 -13.40 11.22 8.26
CA LYS A 182 -14.65 11.18 9.02
C LYS A 182 -15.70 10.25 8.40
N ASP A 183 -15.72 10.14 7.08
CA ASP A 183 -16.75 9.40 6.33
C ASP A 183 -16.24 8.04 5.80
N VAL A 184 -14.94 7.80 5.86
CA VAL A 184 -14.28 6.55 5.42
C VAL A 184 -13.50 5.98 6.59
N LYS A 185 -13.82 4.76 7.04
CA LYS A 185 -13.15 4.13 8.20
C LYS A 185 -11.65 3.90 7.97
N SER A 186 -11.29 3.45 6.77
CA SER A 186 -9.92 3.16 6.34
C SER A 186 -9.90 3.12 4.81
N ALA A 187 -8.76 3.43 4.21
CA ALA A 187 -8.52 3.26 2.78
C ALA A 187 -7.09 2.77 2.55
N SER A 188 -6.95 1.69 1.79
CA SER A 188 -5.66 1.14 1.37
C SER A 188 -5.67 0.85 -0.13
N VAL A 189 -4.56 0.36 -0.65
CA VAL A 189 -4.39 0.02 -2.07
C VAL A 189 -4.18 -1.48 -2.20
N ASN A 190 -4.84 -2.09 -3.19
CA ASN A 190 -4.63 -3.49 -3.52
C ASN A 190 -3.22 -3.69 -4.09
N GLY A 191 -2.41 -4.49 -3.40
CA GLY A 191 -1.07 -4.91 -3.81
C GLY A 191 -1.01 -6.34 -4.34
N SER A 192 -2.14 -7.05 -4.39
CA SER A 192 -2.15 -8.50 -4.64
C SER A 192 -1.45 -8.86 -5.94
N GLU A 193 -0.62 -9.91 -5.89
CA GLU A 193 0.12 -10.40 -7.04
C GLU A 193 -0.33 -11.82 -7.44
N GLY A 194 0.14 -12.27 -8.60
CA GLY A 194 -0.12 -13.62 -9.05
C GLY A 194 0.85 -14.12 -10.09
N TRP A 195 0.84 -15.43 -10.27
CA TRP A 195 1.71 -16.14 -11.19
C TRP A 195 0.99 -16.45 -12.49
N ALA A 196 1.63 -16.15 -13.62
CA ALA A 196 1.13 -16.50 -14.94
C ALA A 196 2.05 -17.51 -15.63
N ILE A 197 1.46 -18.44 -16.39
CA ILE A 197 2.20 -19.33 -17.28
C ILE A 197 2.31 -18.64 -18.64
N LEU A 198 3.53 -18.38 -19.10
CA LEU A 198 3.75 -17.78 -20.41
C LEU A 198 3.10 -18.63 -21.52
N ALA A 199 2.44 -17.96 -22.47
CA ALA A 199 1.73 -18.62 -23.56
C ALA A 199 2.63 -19.55 -24.40
N ASN A 200 3.92 -19.24 -24.50
CA ASN A 200 4.94 -20.01 -25.23
C ASN A 200 5.77 -20.95 -24.33
N ALA A 201 5.41 -21.12 -23.05
CA ALA A 201 6.12 -22.02 -22.15
C ALA A 201 6.14 -23.46 -22.70
N GLN A 202 7.30 -24.10 -22.65
CA GLN A 202 7.51 -25.45 -23.19
C GLN A 202 7.07 -26.56 -22.21
N ARG A 203 6.89 -26.23 -20.93
CA ARG A 203 6.58 -27.18 -19.84
C ARG A 203 5.34 -26.76 -19.06
N LYS A 204 4.24 -26.47 -19.75
CA LYS A 204 2.99 -25.94 -19.16
C LYS A 204 2.44 -26.81 -18.04
N ASP A 205 2.42 -28.14 -18.22
CA ASP A 205 1.90 -29.06 -17.20
C ASP A 205 2.72 -29.05 -15.90
N ASN A 206 4.05 -28.92 -16.01
CA ASN A 206 4.92 -28.82 -14.83
C ASN A 206 4.79 -27.45 -14.16
N ALA A 207 4.68 -26.38 -14.94
CA ALA A 207 4.42 -25.05 -14.41
C ALA A 207 3.07 -25.03 -13.68
N TRP A 208 2.03 -25.67 -14.22
CA TRP A 208 0.73 -25.79 -13.58
C TRP A 208 0.82 -26.52 -12.23
N LYS A 209 1.51 -27.66 -12.16
CA LYS A 209 1.74 -28.39 -10.90
C LYS A 209 2.49 -27.56 -9.86
N LEU A 210 3.45 -26.74 -10.30
CA LEU A 210 4.14 -25.81 -9.41
C LEU A 210 3.18 -24.76 -8.85
N LEU A 211 2.34 -24.15 -9.70
CA LEU A 211 1.35 -23.18 -9.25
C LEU A 211 0.36 -23.79 -8.27
N GLU A 212 -0.15 -25.00 -8.54
CA GLU A 212 -1.03 -25.74 -7.62
C GLU A 212 -0.38 -25.96 -6.24
N TYR A 213 0.92 -26.25 -6.21
CA TYR A 213 1.65 -26.40 -4.96
C TYR A 213 1.83 -25.07 -4.22
N MET A 214 2.23 -24.00 -4.94
CA MET A 214 2.48 -22.68 -4.35
C MET A 214 1.22 -22.05 -3.76
N VAL A 215 0.05 -22.32 -4.33
CA VAL A 215 -1.23 -21.84 -3.78
C VAL A 215 -1.91 -22.84 -2.83
N SER A 216 -1.24 -23.93 -2.47
CA SER A 216 -1.78 -24.86 -1.48
C SER A 216 -1.83 -24.22 -0.08
N PRO A 217 -2.81 -24.60 0.77
CA PRO A 217 -2.87 -24.11 2.14
C PRO A 217 -1.57 -24.32 2.93
N ALA A 218 -0.91 -25.47 2.71
CA ALA A 218 0.34 -25.80 3.39
C ALA A 218 1.49 -24.86 3.01
N TRP A 219 1.61 -24.51 1.73
CA TRP A 219 2.63 -23.56 1.29
C TRP A 219 2.35 -22.17 1.87
N GLN A 220 1.12 -21.67 1.70
CA GLN A 220 0.76 -20.30 2.13
C GLN A 220 0.89 -20.11 3.63
N LYS A 221 0.50 -21.12 4.42
CA LYS A 221 0.71 -21.12 5.87
C LYS A 221 2.18 -21.02 6.24
N GLN A 222 3.05 -21.81 5.59
CA GLN A 222 4.48 -21.77 5.85
C GLN A 222 5.07 -20.41 5.51
N ALA A 223 4.71 -19.83 4.38
CA ALA A 223 5.22 -18.53 3.95
C ALA A 223 4.77 -17.38 4.84
N ALA A 224 3.51 -17.38 5.26
CA ALA A 224 3.00 -16.43 6.25
C ALA A 224 3.81 -16.47 7.55
N LEU A 225 4.19 -17.67 8.01
CA LEU A 225 4.99 -17.86 9.23
C LEU A 225 6.47 -17.46 9.07
N THR A 226 7.05 -17.60 7.88
CA THR A 226 8.50 -17.45 7.70
C THR A 226 8.95 -16.15 7.04
N ILE A 227 8.17 -15.63 6.09
CA ILE A 227 8.56 -14.48 5.26
C ILE A 227 7.52 -13.36 5.24
N GLY A 228 6.37 -13.55 5.89
CA GLY A 228 5.33 -12.52 5.99
C GLY A 228 4.43 -12.40 4.76
N ASP A 229 4.50 -13.34 3.82
CA ASP A 229 3.58 -13.43 2.68
C ASP A 229 2.24 -13.97 3.17
N TYR A 230 1.24 -13.10 3.32
CA TYR A 230 -0.02 -13.51 3.89
C TYR A 230 -0.91 -14.28 2.90
N PRO A 231 -1.70 -15.25 3.41
CA PRO A 231 -2.47 -16.13 2.55
C PRO A 231 -3.41 -15.39 1.61
N VAL A 232 -3.48 -15.86 0.37
CA VAL A 232 -4.59 -15.49 -0.52
C VAL A 232 -5.87 -16.28 -0.21
N LEU A 233 -5.77 -17.40 0.52
CA LEU A 233 -6.92 -18.18 0.95
C LEU A 233 -7.57 -17.55 2.18
N SER A 234 -8.84 -17.13 2.03
CA SER A 234 -9.60 -16.53 3.13
C SER A 234 -9.74 -17.48 4.33
N SER A 235 -9.88 -18.78 4.10
CA SER A 235 -9.97 -19.78 5.17
C SER A 235 -8.76 -19.83 6.10
N LEU A 236 -7.57 -19.41 5.64
CA LEU A 236 -6.36 -19.40 6.47
C LEU A 236 -6.34 -18.23 7.47
N TYR A 237 -7.18 -17.20 7.32
CA TYR A 237 -7.30 -16.14 8.33
C TYR A 237 -7.97 -16.57 9.62
N SER A 238 -8.52 -17.79 9.67
CA SER A 238 -9.03 -18.44 10.89
C SER A 238 -8.19 -19.65 11.33
N ASP A 239 -6.98 -19.82 10.77
CA ASP A 239 -6.08 -20.90 11.18
C ASP A 239 -5.47 -20.59 12.57
N PRO A 240 -5.66 -21.46 13.59
CA PRO A 240 -5.22 -21.16 14.95
C PRO A 240 -3.70 -21.03 15.11
N GLU A 241 -2.91 -21.62 14.22
CA GLU A 241 -1.45 -21.48 14.27
C GLU A 241 -1.01 -20.13 13.71
N LEU A 242 -1.66 -19.64 12.66
CA LEU A 242 -1.40 -18.31 12.13
C LEU A 242 -1.82 -17.24 13.14
N GLU A 243 -3.03 -17.33 13.69
CA GLU A 243 -3.53 -16.40 14.73
C GLU A 243 -2.64 -16.35 15.97
N LYS A 244 -2.05 -17.49 16.35
CA LYS A 244 -1.19 -17.59 17.53
C LYS A 244 0.22 -17.03 17.29
N ASN A 245 0.79 -17.22 16.10
CA ASN A 245 2.20 -16.96 15.86
C ASN A 245 2.49 -15.68 15.07
N ILE A 246 1.48 -15.10 14.40
CA ILE A 246 1.63 -13.85 13.66
C ILE A 246 1.00 -12.73 14.49
N ALA A 247 1.85 -11.78 14.91
CA ALA A 247 1.39 -10.59 15.59
C ALA A 247 0.40 -9.82 14.70
N ASP A 248 -0.70 -9.36 15.31
CA ASP A 248 -1.70 -8.52 14.67
C ASP A 248 -2.36 -9.15 13.43
N PHE A 249 -2.37 -10.49 13.31
CA PHE A 249 -2.85 -11.20 12.12
C PHE A 249 -4.26 -10.82 11.66
N ALA A 250 -5.17 -10.58 12.62
CA ALA A 250 -6.54 -10.16 12.34
C ALA A 250 -6.62 -8.78 11.65
N LEU A 251 -5.69 -7.86 11.95
CA LEU A 251 -5.68 -6.52 11.35
C LEU A 251 -5.27 -6.56 9.88
N TYR A 252 -4.38 -7.48 9.49
CA TYR A 252 -4.10 -7.72 8.07
C TYR A 252 -5.37 -8.16 7.33
N GLY A 253 -6.06 -9.16 7.88
CA GLY A 253 -7.35 -9.62 7.35
C GLY A 253 -8.38 -8.50 7.24
N GLU A 254 -8.46 -7.65 8.27
CA GLU A 254 -9.40 -6.52 8.30
C GLU A 254 -9.07 -5.48 7.22
N GLN A 255 -7.80 -5.14 7.00
CA GLN A 255 -7.38 -4.11 6.02
C GLN A 255 -7.84 -4.41 4.60
N PHE A 256 -7.91 -5.69 4.21
CA PHE A 256 -8.34 -6.10 2.87
C PHE A 256 -9.80 -5.76 2.53
N ASN A 257 -10.60 -5.37 3.53
CA ASN A 257 -11.97 -4.89 3.30
C ASN A 257 -12.02 -3.43 2.80
N TYR A 258 -10.88 -2.74 2.71
CA TYR A 258 -10.79 -1.31 2.39
C TYR A 258 -9.86 -1.02 1.20
N LEU A 259 -9.79 -1.94 0.24
CA LEU A 259 -8.86 -1.86 -0.89
C LEU A 259 -9.42 -1.01 -2.05
N ALA A 260 -8.69 0.04 -2.39
CA ALA A 260 -8.76 0.70 -3.69
C ALA A 260 -8.01 -0.12 -4.74
N VAL A 261 -8.64 -0.33 -5.90
CA VAL A 261 -8.02 -1.05 -7.03
C VAL A 261 -7.50 -0.02 -8.03
N ARG A 262 -6.20 -0.07 -8.30
CA ARG A 262 -5.55 0.73 -9.35
C ARG A 262 -6.11 0.35 -10.73
N PRO A 263 -6.14 1.26 -11.72
CA PRO A 263 -6.80 1.01 -13.00
C PRO A 263 -6.32 -0.24 -13.74
N GLN A 264 -7.26 -1.12 -14.08
CA GLN A 264 -7.00 -2.36 -14.82
C GLN A 264 -7.10 -2.14 -16.34
N VAL A 265 -6.21 -1.30 -16.86
CA VAL A 265 -6.22 -0.86 -18.27
C VAL A 265 -4.91 -1.20 -18.98
N PRO A 266 -4.94 -1.49 -20.29
CA PRO A 266 -3.74 -1.49 -21.11
C PRO A 266 -2.98 -0.16 -20.96
N GLY A 267 -1.65 -0.24 -20.99
CA GLY A 267 -0.80 0.94 -20.81
C GLY A 267 -0.78 1.50 -19.38
N TYR A 268 -1.23 0.74 -18.37
CA TYR A 268 -1.18 1.14 -16.96
C TYR A 268 0.18 1.72 -16.57
N ALA A 269 1.28 1.03 -16.89
CA ALA A 269 2.64 1.47 -16.53
C ALA A 269 2.94 2.88 -17.07
N GLN A 270 2.65 3.15 -18.34
CA GLN A 270 2.84 4.48 -18.94
C GLN A 270 1.99 5.55 -18.23
N LYS A 271 0.73 5.24 -17.91
CA LYS A 271 -0.15 6.17 -17.20
C LYS A 271 0.31 6.41 -15.77
N SER A 272 0.76 5.37 -15.09
CA SER A 272 1.36 5.46 -13.75
C SER A 272 2.59 6.37 -13.79
N ASP A 273 3.50 6.17 -14.75
CA ASP A 273 4.71 7.01 -14.90
C ASP A 273 4.37 8.49 -15.12
N ILE A 274 3.31 8.80 -15.86
CA ILE A 274 2.81 10.17 -16.03
C ILE A 274 2.36 10.74 -14.68
N ILE A 275 1.52 10.02 -13.94
CA ILE A 275 1.03 10.46 -12.63
C ILE A 275 2.20 10.62 -11.65
N GLN A 276 3.12 9.67 -11.60
CA GLN A 276 4.32 9.70 -10.74
C GLN A 276 5.11 10.99 -10.96
N ARG A 277 5.35 11.36 -12.22
CA ARG A 277 6.09 12.59 -12.55
C ARG A 277 5.41 13.83 -11.99
N TYR A 278 4.09 13.98 -12.18
CA TYR A 278 3.35 15.15 -11.70
C TYR A 278 3.22 15.19 -10.17
N LEU A 279 3.01 14.04 -9.51
CA LEU A 279 3.07 13.95 -8.05
C LEU A 279 4.43 14.42 -7.54
N HIS A 280 5.53 13.91 -8.11
CA HIS A 280 6.88 14.25 -7.67
C HIS A 280 7.25 15.71 -7.93
N GLU A 281 6.84 16.29 -9.06
CA GLU A 281 7.05 17.71 -9.35
C GLU A 281 6.34 18.62 -8.32
N ALA A 282 5.13 18.25 -7.88
CA ALA A 282 4.44 18.98 -6.82
C ALA A 282 5.07 18.77 -5.43
N LEU A 283 5.49 17.55 -5.13
CA LEU A 283 6.22 17.24 -3.90
C LEU A 283 7.58 17.97 -3.86
N LEU A 284 8.21 18.25 -5.00
CA LEU A 284 9.41 19.09 -5.09
C LEU A 284 9.12 20.61 -5.11
N GLN A 285 7.84 21.00 -4.91
CA GLN A 285 7.36 22.39 -4.96
C GLN A 285 7.61 23.10 -6.30
N LYS A 286 7.79 22.36 -7.39
CA LYS A 286 7.96 22.92 -8.74
C LYS A 286 6.63 23.23 -9.42
N MET A 287 5.54 22.63 -8.94
CA MET A 287 4.20 22.81 -9.47
C MET A 287 3.16 22.75 -8.33
N PRO A 288 2.15 23.64 -8.29
CA PRO A 288 1.07 23.53 -7.32
C PRO A 288 0.27 22.21 -7.49
N PRO A 289 -0.23 21.58 -6.41
CA PRO A 289 -0.97 20.32 -6.49
C PRO A 289 -2.13 20.28 -7.49
N LYS A 290 -2.95 21.34 -7.56
CA LYS A 290 -4.05 21.42 -8.54
C LYS A 290 -3.55 21.42 -9.98
N GLU A 291 -2.55 22.24 -10.27
CA GLU A 291 -1.94 22.32 -11.61
C GLU A 291 -1.31 20.99 -12.01
N ALA A 292 -0.61 20.34 -11.09
CA ALA A 292 0.01 19.03 -11.31
C ALA A 292 -1.03 17.95 -11.64
N MET A 293 -2.13 17.88 -10.90
CA MET A 293 -3.17 16.88 -11.16
C MET A 293 -3.97 17.17 -12.43
N ASP A 294 -4.24 18.44 -12.74
CA ASP A 294 -4.90 18.82 -14.00
C ASP A 294 -4.04 18.44 -15.20
N ALA A 295 -2.75 18.75 -15.16
CA ALA A 295 -1.81 18.37 -16.21
C ALA A 295 -1.65 16.84 -16.34
N ALA A 296 -1.63 16.12 -15.21
CA ALA A 296 -1.58 14.65 -15.19
C ALA A 296 -2.82 14.04 -15.85
N VAL A 297 -4.03 14.51 -15.52
CA VAL A 297 -5.28 14.05 -16.13
C VAL A 297 -5.28 14.30 -17.64
N ASP A 298 -4.89 15.51 -18.06
CA ASP A 298 -4.80 15.87 -19.48
C ASP A 298 -3.85 14.95 -20.26
N GLU A 299 -2.69 14.62 -19.69
CA GLU A 299 -1.70 13.77 -20.36
C GLU A 299 -2.10 12.29 -20.34
N VAL A 300 -2.62 11.77 -19.22
CA VAL A 300 -3.14 10.40 -19.12
C VAL A 300 -4.27 10.18 -20.13
N ASN A 301 -5.19 11.12 -20.27
CA ASN A 301 -6.29 11.03 -21.23
C ASN A 301 -5.83 11.11 -22.70
N LYS A 302 -4.68 11.75 -22.97
CA LYS A 302 -4.05 11.75 -24.31
C LYS A 302 -3.31 10.45 -24.58
N ALA A 303 -2.71 9.82 -23.56
CA ALA A 303 -2.02 8.55 -23.68
C ALA A 303 -2.95 7.40 -24.10
N ASN A 304 -4.27 7.50 -23.84
CA ASN A 304 -5.30 6.58 -24.31
C ASN A 304 -5.38 6.42 -25.84
N ASN A 305 -4.72 7.29 -26.62
CA ASN A 305 -4.78 7.29 -28.09
C ASN A 305 -3.61 6.57 -28.79
N THR A 306 -2.75 5.85 -28.05
CA THR A 306 -1.63 5.13 -28.68
C THR A 306 -1.89 3.62 -28.64
N PRO A 307 -2.14 2.97 -29.79
CA PRO A 307 -2.44 1.54 -29.87
C PRO A 307 -1.28 0.63 -29.46
#